data_AF-A0A7L4P0Y0-F1
#
_entry.id   AF-A0A7L4P0Y0-F1
#
_cell.length_a   1.000
_cell.length_b   1.000
_cell.length_c   1.000
_cell.angle_alpha   90.00
_cell.angle_beta   90.00
_cell.angle_gamma   90.00
#
_symmetry.space_group_name_H-M   'P 1'
#
loop_
_entity.id
_entity.type
_entity.pdbx_description
1 polymer ?
#
loop_
_entity_poly.entity_id
_entity_poly.type
_entity_poly.pdbx_seq_one_letter_code
_entity_poly.pdbx_strand_id
1 'polypeptide(L)'
;MIGKEELVERIEETELEKLEGPKDVWEKHIYLEDDKVIIVGYEEEESFNTEIPGKEIVKNYYWYWELRDSVTWNLLFDNHDKDFSFCESIVGDYTDQDRVEDLVGDIEEEDVCTWSEQDWIEDISEDIADEVLEWLDNIKKT
;
A
#
# COMPACT_ATOMS: atom_id res chain seq x y z
N MET A 1 7.54 18.75 15.25
CA MET A 1 6.69 17.55 15.20
C MET A 1 5.57 17.87 14.26
N ILE A 2 5.48 17.13 13.16
CA ILE A 2 4.44 17.27 12.15
C ILE A 2 3.05 17.09 12.80
N GLY A 3 2.06 17.85 12.35
CA GLY A 3 0.67 17.66 12.80
C GLY A 3 0.02 16.48 12.08
N LYS A 4 -1.02 15.87 12.69
CA LYS A 4 -1.76 14.76 12.07
C LYS A 4 -2.29 15.11 10.68
N GLU A 5 -3.02 16.22 10.58
CA GLU A 5 -3.61 16.68 9.30
C GLU A 5 -2.54 16.85 8.21
N GLU A 6 -1.39 17.45 8.54
CA GLU A 6 -0.27 17.62 7.60
C GLU A 6 0.36 16.29 7.22
N LEU A 7 0.42 15.33 8.14
CA LEU A 7 0.96 14.01 7.86
C LEU A 7 0.03 13.21 6.93
N VAL A 8 -1.28 13.25 7.18
CA VAL A 8 -2.31 12.64 6.32
C VAL A 8 -2.22 13.20 4.90
N GLU A 9 -2.20 14.52 4.75
CA GLU A 9 -2.06 15.17 3.43
C GLU A 9 -0.79 14.71 2.71
N ARG A 10 0.35 14.61 3.40
CA ARG A 10 1.58 14.09 2.79
C ARG A 10 1.49 12.61 2.40
N ILE A 11 0.82 11.79 3.19
CA ILE A 11 0.62 10.36 2.89
C ILE A 11 -0.22 10.21 1.62
N GLU A 12 -1.25 11.02 1.45
CA GLU A 12 -2.13 10.99 0.29
C GLU A 12 -1.46 11.57 -0.96
N GLU A 13 -0.84 12.75 -0.86
CA GLU A 13 -0.32 13.50 -2.00
C GLU A 13 1.05 13.03 -2.51
N THR A 14 1.85 12.35 -1.68
CA THR A 14 3.17 11.88 -2.14
C THR A 14 3.00 10.72 -3.11
N GLU A 15 3.59 10.83 -4.29
CA GLU A 15 3.51 9.80 -5.33
C GLU A 15 4.20 8.49 -4.89
N LEU A 16 3.57 7.36 -5.24
CA LEU A 16 4.19 6.05 -5.12
C LEU A 16 5.15 5.80 -6.27
N GLU A 17 6.31 5.25 -5.94
CA GLU A 17 7.32 4.83 -6.89
C GLU A 17 7.47 3.31 -6.87
N LYS A 18 7.48 2.70 -8.06
CA LYS A 18 7.75 1.26 -8.19
C LYS A 18 9.22 0.97 -7.91
N LEU A 19 9.49 0.06 -6.99
CA LEU A 19 10.85 -0.40 -6.74
C LEU A 19 11.32 -1.38 -7.81
N GLU A 20 12.60 -1.27 -8.18
CA GLU A 20 13.23 -2.25 -9.06
C GLU A 20 13.46 -3.57 -8.30
N GLY A 21 12.79 -4.64 -8.73
CA GLY A 21 12.91 -5.93 -8.08
C GLY A 21 12.16 -7.06 -8.76
N PRO A 22 12.31 -8.30 -8.25
CA PRO A 22 11.57 -9.46 -8.75
C PRO A 22 10.11 -9.49 -8.26
N LYS A 23 9.79 -8.75 -7.20
CA LYS A 23 8.45 -8.57 -6.67
C LYS A 23 7.86 -7.25 -7.14
N ASP A 24 6.54 -7.19 -7.25
CA ASP A 24 5.81 -5.94 -7.46
C ASP A 24 5.67 -5.21 -6.11
N VAL A 25 6.47 -4.17 -5.92
CA VAL A 25 6.51 -3.36 -4.71
C VAL A 25 6.47 -1.89 -5.10
N TRP A 26 5.60 -1.13 -4.44
CA TRP A 26 5.46 0.31 -4.61
C TRP A 26 5.62 1.00 -3.27
N GLU A 27 6.44 2.03 -3.22
CA GLU A 27 6.76 2.76 -1.99
C GLU A 27 6.74 4.26 -2.25
N LYS A 28 6.32 5.02 -1.23
CA LYS A 28 6.54 6.46 -1.13
C LYS A 28 7.37 6.73 0.12
N HIS A 29 8.33 7.65 0.01
CA HIS A 29 9.23 8.01 1.10
C HIS A 29 8.93 9.44 1.57
N ILE A 30 8.37 9.57 2.75
CA ILE A 30 7.94 10.84 3.33
C ILE A 30 8.96 11.24 4.39
N TYR A 31 9.81 12.21 4.05
CA TYR A 31 10.83 12.72 4.96
C TYR A 31 10.22 13.63 6.02
N LEU A 32 10.53 13.32 7.28
CA LEU A 32 10.09 14.05 8.45
C LEU A 32 11.26 14.85 9.07
N GLU A 33 10.93 15.64 10.11
CA GLU A 33 11.93 16.25 10.99
C GLU A 33 12.73 15.18 11.79
N ASP A 34 13.84 15.59 12.42
CA ASP A 34 14.66 14.76 13.32
C ASP A 34 15.29 13.51 12.68
N ASP A 35 15.72 13.61 11.42
CA ASP A 35 16.35 12.53 10.66
C ASP A 35 15.46 11.26 10.60
N LYS A 36 14.16 11.45 10.34
CA LYS A 36 13.18 10.35 10.20
C LYS A 36 12.57 10.33 8.81
N VAL A 37 12.20 9.14 8.35
CA VAL A 37 11.48 8.93 7.10
C VAL A 37 10.40 7.87 7.33
N ILE A 38 9.20 8.14 6.82
CA ILE A 38 8.13 7.16 6.74
C ILE A 38 8.20 6.54 5.36
N ILE A 39 8.17 5.22 5.31
CA ILE A 39 7.92 4.47 4.08
C ILE A 39 6.47 4.01 4.18
N VAL A 40 5.68 4.33 3.17
CA VAL A 40 4.34 3.77 2.99
C VAL A 40 4.34 3.06 1.65
N GLY A 41 3.92 1.81 1.61
CA GLY A 41 3.97 1.04 0.38
C GLY A 41 3.02 -0.13 0.38
N TYR A 42 2.95 -0.80 -0.77
CA TYR A 42 2.30 -2.09 -0.88
C TYR A 42 3.18 -3.08 -1.63
N GLU A 43 3.08 -4.35 -1.29
CA GLU A 43 3.77 -5.43 -2.00
C GLU A 43 2.86 -6.62 -2.31
N GLU A 44 3.19 -7.34 -3.38
CA GLU A 44 2.50 -8.55 -3.81
C GLU A 44 2.66 -9.68 -2.77
N GLU A 45 1.53 -10.26 -2.33
CA GLU A 45 1.48 -11.41 -1.42
C GLU A 45 1.46 -12.74 -2.17
N GLU A 46 0.35 -13.02 -2.87
CA GLU A 46 0.13 -14.23 -3.64
C GLU A 46 -0.59 -13.90 -4.96
N SER A 47 -0.11 -14.51 -6.06
CA SER A 47 -0.75 -14.44 -7.37
C SER A 47 -1.58 -15.70 -7.61
N PHE A 48 -2.90 -15.57 -7.76
CA PHE A 48 -3.75 -16.71 -8.13
C PHE A 48 -3.80 -16.82 -9.66
N ASN A 49 -2.83 -17.55 -10.21
CA ASN A 49 -2.76 -17.78 -11.65
C ASN A 49 -3.59 -19.01 -12.01
N THR A 50 -4.85 -18.83 -12.39
CA THR A 50 -5.52 -19.84 -13.21
C THR A 50 -4.89 -19.79 -14.59
N GLU A 51 -4.01 -20.76 -14.92
CA GLU A 51 -3.32 -20.91 -16.21
C GLU A 51 -4.28 -21.16 -17.40
N ILE A 52 -5.28 -20.31 -17.59
CA ILE A 52 -6.23 -20.37 -18.69
C ILE A 52 -5.93 -19.17 -19.60
N PRO A 53 -5.36 -19.38 -20.79
CA PRO A 53 -5.09 -18.31 -21.74
C PRO A 53 -6.37 -17.53 -22.06
N GLY A 54 -6.34 -16.21 -21.86
CA GLY A 54 -7.49 -15.32 -22.05
C GLY A 54 -8.36 -15.10 -20.80
N LYS A 55 -7.94 -15.59 -19.63
CA LYS A 55 -8.56 -15.25 -18.34
C LYS A 55 -7.73 -14.21 -17.57
N GLU A 56 -8.46 -13.45 -16.77
CA GLU A 56 -7.99 -12.42 -15.85
C GLU A 56 -7.00 -12.98 -14.83
N ILE A 57 -5.90 -12.25 -14.61
CA ILE A 57 -4.93 -12.54 -13.55
C ILE A 57 -5.31 -11.66 -12.37
N VAL A 58 -5.61 -12.28 -11.23
CA VAL A 58 -5.85 -11.57 -9.97
C VAL A 58 -4.59 -11.63 -9.11
N LYS A 59 -4.14 -10.46 -8.66
CA LYS A 59 -3.02 -10.30 -7.75
C LYS A 59 -3.50 -9.68 -6.45
N ASN A 60 -3.00 -10.22 -5.34
CA ASN A 60 -3.27 -9.68 -4.02
C ASN A 60 -2.07 -8.86 -3.54
N TYR A 61 -2.36 -7.68 -3.01
CA TYR A 61 -1.40 -6.78 -2.41
C TYR A 61 -1.82 -6.45 -0.98
N TYR A 62 -0.85 -6.05 -0.16
CA TYR A 62 -1.11 -5.47 1.14
C TYR A 62 -0.31 -4.21 1.35
N TRP A 63 -0.91 -3.25 2.03
CA TRP A 63 -0.24 -2.06 2.52
C TRP A 63 0.62 -2.38 3.73
N TYR A 64 1.73 -1.68 3.82
CA TYR A 64 2.63 -1.66 4.96
C TYR A 64 3.19 -0.26 5.13
N TRP A 65 3.66 0.03 6.34
CA TRP A 65 4.39 1.26 6.61
C TRP A 65 5.48 1.04 7.63
N GLU A 66 6.55 1.82 7.48
CA GLU A 66 7.74 1.73 8.30
C GLU A 66 8.19 3.13 8.70
N LEU A 67 8.71 3.25 9.92
CA LEU A 67 9.45 4.42 10.36
C LEU A 67 10.93 4.07 10.44
N ARG A 68 11.74 4.83 9.70
CA ARG A 68 13.19 4.65 9.64
C ARG A 68 13.96 5.90 10.01
N ASP A 69 15.21 5.71 10.38
CA ASP A 69 16.19 6.78 10.45
C ASP A 69 16.65 7.17 9.03
N SER A 70 16.46 8.42 8.62
CA SER A 70 16.69 8.84 7.23
C SER A 70 18.17 8.92 6.85
N VAL A 71 19.09 8.92 7.82
CA VAL A 71 20.54 8.97 7.60
C VAL A 71 21.11 7.56 7.49
N THR A 72 20.72 6.67 8.41
CA THR A 72 21.27 5.31 8.51
C THR A 72 20.41 4.24 7.84
N TRP A 73 19.16 4.56 7.49
CA TRP A 73 18.14 3.63 6.97
C TRP A 73 17.79 2.49 7.92
N ASN A 74 18.14 2.61 9.20
CA ASN A 74 17.78 1.65 10.23
C ASN A 74 16.28 1.69 10.47
N LEU A 75 15.67 0.51 10.54
CA LEU A 75 14.28 0.33 10.93
C LEU A 75 14.10 0.69 12.41
N LEU A 76 13.15 1.56 12.69
CA LEU A 76 12.78 1.96 14.05
C LEU A 76 11.48 1.28 14.48
N PHE A 77 10.48 1.31 13.59
CA PHE A 77 9.17 0.66 13.76
C PHE A 77 8.65 0.22 12.39
N ASP A 78 7.80 -0.80 12.38
CA ASP A 78 7.14 -1.30 11.18
C ASP A 78 5.75 -1.86 11.48
N ASN A 79 4.88 -1.79 10.47
CA ASN A 79 3.62 -2.50 10.40
C ASN A 79 3.57 -3.27 9.07
N HIS A 80 3.58 -4.59 9.17
CA HIS A 80 3.40 -5.54 8.06
C HIS A 80 2.28 -6.55 8.39
N ASP A 81 1.30 -6.15 9.20
CA ASP A 81 0.28 -7.05 9.73
C ASP A 81 -0.75 -7.48 8.68
N LYS A 82 -0.73 -6.84 7.50
CA LYS A 82 -1.58 -7.13 6.33
C LYS A 82 -3.07 -6.94 6.58
N ASP A 83 -3.41 -6.13 7.58
CA ASP A 83 -4.79 -5.76 7.89
C ASP A 83 -5.45 -4.96 6.76
N PHE A 84 -4.63 -4.32 5.92
CA PHE A 84 -5.05 -3.57 4.74
C PHE A 84 -4.55 -4.26 3.48
N SER A 85 -5.43 -5.00 2.82
CA SER A 85 -5.14 -5.73 1.58
C SER A 85 -6.12 -5.39 0.48
N PHE A 86 -5.65 -5.44 -0.77
CA PHE A 86 -6.48 -5.21 -1.94
C PHE A 86 -6.11 -6.14 -3.10
N CYS A 87 -6.98 -6.20 -4.10
CA CYS A 87 -6.80 -7.05 -5.28
C CYS A 87 -6.75 -6.18 -6.54
N GLU A 88 -5.73 -6.37 -7.37
CA GLU A 88 -5.76 -5.85 -8.74
C GLU A 88 -6.03 -7.00 -9.70
N SER A 89 -6.97 -6.77 -10.62
CA SER A 89 -7.22 -7.70 -11.72
C SER A 89 -6.67 -7.13 -13.02
N ILE A 90 -6.05 -8.00 -13.83
CA ILE A 90 -5.49 -7.64 -15.14
C ILE A 90 -6.12 -8.56 -16.18
N VAL A 91 -6.98 -7.99 -17.05
CA VAL A 91 -7.56 -8.69 -18.20
C VAL A 91 -6.65 -8.55 -19.44
N GLY A 92 -5.65 -9.43 -19.56
CA GLY A 92 -4.76 -9.45 -20.73
C GLY A 92 -3.64 -8.39 -20.71
N ASP A 93 -3.29 -7.80 -21.86
CA ASP A 93 -2.26 -6.74 -21.99
C ASP A 93 -2.79 -5.32 -21.67
N TYR A 94 -4.01 -5.21 -21.14
CA TYR A 94 -4.65 -3.93 -20.84
C TYR A 94 -4.85 -3.80 -19.33
N THR A 95 -4.28 -2.74 -18.74
CA THR A 95 -4.50 -2.37 -17.34
C THR A 95 -5.86 -1.67 -17.22
N ASP A 96 -6.73 -2.14 -16.34
CA ASP A 96 -8.11 -1.67 -16.12
C ASP A 96 -8.22 -0.25 -15.52
N GLN A 97 -7.43 0.71 -16.00
CA GLN A 97 -7.64 2.14 -15.73
C GLN A 97 -8.76 2.77 -16.57
N ASP A 98 -9.46 2.01 -17.42
CA ASP A 98 -10.34 2.57 -18.46
C ASP A 98 -11.77 1.99 -18.52
N ARG A 99 -12.23 1.21 -17.52
CA ARG A 99 -13.61 0.66 -17.56
C ARG A 99 -14.37 0.82 -16.24
N VAL A 100 -15.11 1.92 -16.21
CA VAL A 100 -16.33 2.11 -15.42
C VAL A 100 -17.28 0.92 -15.68
N GLU A 101 -17.66 0.27 -14.58
CA GLU A 101 -18.83 -0.61 -14.36
C GLU A 101 -19.04 -1.83 -15.30
N ASP A 102 -19.18 -2.98 -14.63
CA ASP A 102 -19.96 -4.17 -14.99
C ASP A 102 -19.61 -4.88 -16.31
N LEU A 103 -18.75 -5.91 -16.22
CA LEU A 103 -18.93 -7.22 -16.88
C LEU A 103 -17.73 -8.15 -16.58
N VAL A 104 -17.84 -8.90 -15.49
CA VAL A 104 -16.92 -9.98 -15.14
C VAL A 104 -17.22 -11.19 -16.04
N GLY A 105 -16.22 -11.64 -16.79
CA GLY A 105 -16.34 -12.81 -17.66
C GLY A 105 -16.15 -14.12 -16.89
N ASP A 106 -17.21 -14.95 -16.78
CA ASP A 106 -17.24 -16.36 -16.30
C ASP A 106 -16.44 -16.71 -15.03
N ILE A 107 -15.99 -15.73 -14.25
CA ILE A 107 -15.43 -15.83 -12.91
C ILE A 107 -16.37 -14.98 -12.05
N GLU A 108 -16.87 -15.51 -10.94
CA GLU A 108 -17.56 -14.66 -9.97
C GLU A 108 -16.46 -13.85 -9.26
N GLU A 109 -16.44 -12.51 -9.43
CA GLU A 109 -15.54 -11.60 -8.68
C GLU A 109 -15.57 -11.90 -7.17
N GLU A 110 -16.75 -12.31 -6.67
CA GLU A 110 -17.01 -12.72 -5.30
C GLU A 110 -16.19 -13.93 -4.81
N ASP A 111 -15.69 -14.79 -5.70
CA ASP A 111 -14.96 -16.02 -5.32
C ASP A 111 -13.42 -15.81 -5.25
N VAL A 112 -12.90 -14.73 -5.82
CA VAL A 112 -11.45 -14.42 -5.84
C VAL A 112 -11.14 -13.11 -5.10
N CYS A 113 -12.01 -12.11 -5.24
CA CYS A 113 -11.91 -10.80 -4.61
C CYS A 113 -13.04 -10.61 -3.59
N THR A 114 -13.01 -11.35 -2.47
CA THR A 114 -14.01 -11.18 -1.38
C THR A 114 -13.95 -9.82 -0.67
N TRP A 115 -12.91 -9.01 -0.88
CA TRP A 115 -12.64 -7.77 -0.14
C TRP A 115 -12.34 -6.63 -1.13
N SER A 116 -13.36 -6.26 -1.90
CA SER A 116 -13.39 -5.00 -2.66
C SER A 116 -13.91 -3.91 -1.73
N GLU A 117 -13.28 -2.71 -1.74
CA GLU A 117 -13.81 -1.39 -1.34
C GLU A 117 -12.97 -0.52 -0.36
N GLN A 118 -11.74 -0.87 0.01
CA GLN A 118 -10.85 0.04 0.79
C GLN A 118 -9.50 0.29 0.11
N ASP A 119 -9.55 0.55 -1.20
CA ASP A 119 -8.41 0.62 -2.11
C ASP A 119 -7.65 1.95 -2.11
N TRP A 120 -8.12 2.97 -1.40
CA TRP A 120 -7.51 4.29 -1.47
C TRP A 120 -6.60 4.52 -0.28
N ILE A 121 -5.40 5.04 -0.56
CA ILE A 121 -4.52 5.54 0.51
C ILE A 121 -5.25 6.55 1.41
N GLU A 122 -6.24 7.26 0.86
CA GLU A 122 -7.16 8.19 1.54
C GLU A 122 -8.02 7.52 2.61
N ASP A 123 -8.33 6.23 2.48
CA ASP A 123 -9.13 5.49 3.46
C ASP A 123 -8.30 5.05 4.67
N ILE A 124 -6.98 4.87 4.48
CA ILE A 124 -6.06 4.34 5.51
C ILE A 124 -5.04 5.37 6.01
N SER A 125 -4.97 6.55 5.39
CA SER A 125 -4.01 7.61 5.69
C SER A 125 -4.11 8.09 7.14
N GLU A 126 -5.33 8.17 7.68
CA GLU A 126 -5.59 8.53 9.08
C GLU A 126 -5.00 7.50 10.06
N ASP A 127 -5.16 6.21 9.79
CA ASP A 127 -4.68 5.13 10.65
C ASP A 127 -3.14 5.07 10.62
N ILE A 128 -2.53 5.21 9.44
CA ILE A 128 -1.09 5.31 9.28
C ILE A 128 -0.55 6.52 10.05
N ALA A 129 -1.20 7.68 9.93
CA ALA A 129 -0.76 8.90 10.59
C ALA A 129 -0.84 8.79 12.11
N ASP A 130 -1.92 8.21 12.65
CA ASP A 130 -2.08 8.00 14.10
C ASP A 130 -1.00 7.09 14.66
N GLU A 131 -0.72 5.96 13.98
CA GLU A 131 0.29 5.02 14.44
C GLU A 131 1.71 5.62 14.38
N VAL A 132 2.05 6.31 13.28
CA VAL A 132 3.36 6.95 13.13
C VAL A 132 3.58 8.03 14.18
N LEU A 133 2.56 8.83 14.51
CA LEU A 133 2.66 9.83 15.57
C LEU A 133 2.89 9.19 16.94
N GLU A 134 2.25 8.06 17.23
CA GLU A 134 2.51 7.29 18.44
C GLU A 134 3.96 6.78 18.50
N TRP A 135 4.48 6.24 17.38
CA TRP A 135 5.87 5.80 17.28
C TRP A 135 6.86 6.96 17.54
N LEU A 136 6.63 8.12 16.92
CA LEU A 136 7.45 9.32 17.12
C LEU A 136 7.43 9.80 18.58
N ASP A 137 6.29 9.72 19.25
CA ASP A 137 6.17 10.05 20.67
C ASP A 137 6.89 9.05 21.57
N ASN A 138 6.88 7.76 21.21
CA ASN A 138 7.58 6.71 21.94
C ASN A 138 9.11 6.88 21.84
N ILE A 139 9.62 7.29 20.69
CA ILE A 139 11.05 7.61 20.51
C ILE A 139 11.47 8.77 21.42
N LYS A 140 10.68 9.84 21.49
CA LYS A 140 11.01 11.03 22.31
C LYS A 140 11.01 10.78 23.82
N LYS A 141 10.28 9.76 24.27
CA LYS A 141 10.23 9.36 25.68
C LYS A 141 11.46 8.51 26.09
N THR A 142 12.27 8.08 25.12
CA THR A 142 13.47 7.26 25.33
C THR A 142 14.71 8.12 25.45
#